data_AF-A0A0M0HYP2-F1
#
_entry.id   AF-A0A0M0HYP2-F1
#
_cell.length_a   1.000
_cell.length_b   1.000
_cell.length_c   1.000
_cell.angle_alpha   90.00
_cell.angle_beta   90.00
_cell.angle_gamma   90.00
#
_symmetry.space_group_name_H-M   'P 1'
#
loop_
_entity.id
_entity.type
_entity.pdbx_description
1 polymer ?
#
loop_
_entity_poly.entity_id
_entity_poly.type
_entity_poly.pdbx_seq_one_letter_code
_entity_poly.pdbx_strand_id
1 'polypeptide(L)'
;MTMICAKEFAEWLRHRFSGETTGVSITREDINQLTGRQRLDLGFVNDVHYELMQHGFAFVTDTGRENYYLLPVTLTKNWRERLEYHFEKELFCNIYPIEKSG
;
A
#
# COMPACT_ATOMS: atom_id res chain seq x y z
N MET A 1 -3.62 -0.37 -28.83
CA MET A 1 -3.17 -0.40 -27.42
C MET A 1 -3.65 -1.70 -26.81
N THR A 2 -2.73 -2.54 -26.32
CA THR A 2 -3.08 -3.76 -25.59
C THR A 2 -3.35 -3.39 -24.14
N MET A 3 -4.48 -3.83 -23.59
CA MET A 3 -4.78 -3.65 -22.17
C MET A 3 -3.76 -4.44 -21.35
N ILE A 4 -3.02 -3.76 -20.48
CA ILE A 4 -2.00 -4.40 -19.64
C ILE A 4 -2.68 -5.05 -18.43
N CYS A 5 -2.30 -6.29 -18.12
CA CYS A 5 -2.79 -6.98 -16.93
C CYS A 5 -2.07 -6.49 -15.65
N ALA A 6 -2.61 -6.84 -14.47
CA ALA A 6 -2.05 -6.40 -13.19
C ALA A 6 -0.57 -6.82 -13.02
N LYS A 7 -0.24 -8.06 -13.40
CA LYS A 7 1.11 -8.60 -13.33
C LYS A 7 2.11 -7.82 -14.19
N GLU A 8 1.79 -7.60 -15.45
CA GLU A 8 2.65 -6.83 -16.36
C GLU A 8 2.86 -5.39 -15.87
N PHE A 9 1.81 -4.77 -15.34
CA PHE A 9 1.92 -3.42 -14.78
C PHE A 9 2.76 -3.39 -13.49
N ALA A 10 2.59 -4.38 -12.60
CA ALA A 10 3.43 -4.54 -11.41
C ALA A 10 4.90 -4.77 -11.76
N GLU A 11 5.19 -5.64 -12.75
CA GLU A 11 6.54 -5.83 -13.27
C GLU A 11 7.10 -4.54 -13.85
N TRP A 12 6.29 -3.76 -14.58
CA TRP A 12 6.70 -2.47 -15.10
C TRP A 12 7.10 -1.52 -13.96
N LEU A 13 6.24 -1.35 -12.95
CA LEU A 13 6.50 -0.48 -11.79
C LEU A 13 7.79 -0.90 -11.07
N ARG A 14 7.94 -2.19 -10.76
CA ARG A 14 9.11 -2.73 -10.08
C ARG A 14 10.40 -2.43 -10.83
N HIS A 15 10.44 -2.70 -12.14
CA HIS A 15 11.66 -2.49 -12.92
C HIS A 15 12.10 -1.02 -12.97
N ARG A 16 11.17 -0.06 -12.96
CA ARG A 16 11.49 1.37 -12.99
C ARG A 16 11.84 1.93 -11.61
N PHE A 17 11.16 1.48 -10.57
CA PHE A 17 11.23 2.11 -9.24
C PHE A 17 11.92 1.24 -8.17
N SER A 18 12.51 0.11 -8.54
CA SER A 18 13.24 -0.77 -7.59
C SER A 18 14.38 -0.07 -6.83
N GLY A 19 14.97 0.99 -7.38
CA GLY A 19 16.02 1.78 -6.73
C GLY A 19 15.52 2.93 -5.85
N GLU A 20 14.22 3.22 -5.87
CA GLU A 20 13.66 4.35 -5.12
C GLU A 20 13.52 4.00 -3.64
N THR A 21 14.14 4.81 -2.79
CA THR A 21 14.00 4.72 -1.32
C THR A 21 12.81 5.53 -0.81
N THR A 22 12.25 6.39 -1.64
CA THR A 22 11.09 7.23 -1.35
C THR A 22 9.85 6.75 -2.08
N GLY A 23 8.69 7.07 -1.54
CA GLY A 23 7.42 6.78 -2.19
C GLY A 23 7.25 7.53 -3.51
N VAL A 24 6.65 6.89 -4.51
CA VAL A 24 6.31 7.47 -5.81
C VAL A 24 4.80 7.65 -5.89
N SER A 25 4.35 8.86 -6.24
CA SER A 25 2.94 9.14 -6.53
C SER A 25 2.66 9.05 -8.03
N ILE A 26 1.52 8.46 -8.39
CA ILE A 26 1.06 8.27 -9.77
C ILE A 26 -0.39 8.70 -9.83
N THR A 27 -0.77 9.53 -10.79
CA THR A 27 -2.18 9.96 -10.93
C THR A 27 -3.00 8.88 -11.63
N ARG A 28 -4.33 8.95 -11.49
CA ARG A 28 -5.26 8.11 -12.27
C ARG A 28 -5.01 8.23 -13.77
N GLU A 29 -4.77 9.45 -14.26
CA GLU A 29 -4.53 9.70 -15.68
C GLU A 29 -3.27 8.98 -16.17
N ASP A 30 -2.18 9.06 -15.40
CA ASP A 30 -0.94 8.35 -15.71
C ASP A 30 -1.17 6.84 -15.80
N ILE A 31 -1.89 6.24 -14.84
CA ILE A 31 -2.17 4.79 -14.87
C ILE A 31 -3.03 4.43 -16.08
N ASN A 32 -4.03 5.24 -16.43
CA ASN A 32 -4.85 4.99 -17.61
C ASN A 32 -3.99 5.01 -18.89
N GLN A 33 -3.07 5.96 -19.01
CA GLN A 33 -2.13 6.04 -20.14
C GLN A 33 -1.16 4.85 -20.16
N LEU A 34 -0.61 4.47 -19.00
CA LEU A 34 0.35 3.37 -18.86
C LEU A 34 -0.26 1.99 -19.12
N THR A 35 -1.52 1.78 -18.70
CA THR A 35 -2.17 0.46 -18.75
C THR A 35 -3.14 0.30 -19.93
N GLY A 36 -3.52 1.40 -20.57
CA GLY A 36 -4.58 1.44 -21.58
C GLY A 36 -5.98 1.15 -21.03
N ARG A 37 -6.15 1.15 -19.70
CA ARG A 37 -7.45 0.94 -19.05
C ARG A 37 -8.24 2.24 -19.01
N GLN A 38 -9.52 2.18 -19.38
CA GLN A 38 -10.45 3.30 -19.24
C GLN A 38 -11.01 3.43 -17.82
N ARG A 39 -11.04 2.32 -17.08
CA ARG A 39 -11.50 2.27 -15.69
C ARG A 39 -10.51 1.46 -14.86
N LEU A 40 -10.16 2.03 -13.71
CA LEU A 40 -9.36 1.38 -12.68
C LEU A 40 -10.29 0.98 -11.54
N ASP A 41 -10.79 -0.25 -11.61
CA ASP A 41 -11.52 -0.83 -10.50
C ASP A 41 -10.57 -1.19 -9.35
N LEU A 42 -11.14 -1.34 -8.16
CA LEU A 42 -10.37 -1.65 -6.96
C LEU A 42 -9.72 -3.05 -7.03
N GLY A 43 -10.31 -3.98 -7.80
CA GLY A 43 -9.76 -5.32 -8.01
C GLY A 43 -8.40 -5.24 -8.70
N PHE A 44 -8.31 -4.50 -9.81
CA PHE A 44 -7.04 -4.27 -10.51
C PHE A 44 -5.97 -3.68 -9.58
N VAL A 45 -6.33 -2.69 -8.77
CA VAL A 45 -5.40 -2.06 -7.82
C VAL A 45 -4.91 -3.06 -6.78
N ASN A 46 -5.81 -3.89 -6.25
CA ASN A 46 -5.47 -4.94 -5.29
C ASN A 46 -4.58 -6.01 -5.92
N ASP A 47 -4.85 -6.43 -7.16
CA ASP A 47 -4.03 -7.42 -7.86
C ASP A 47 -2.60 -6.88 -8.06
N VAL A 48 -2.46 -5.63 -8.49
CA VAL A 48 -1.15 -4.95 -8.62
C VAL A 48 -0.44 -4.87 -7.27
N HIS A 49 -1.18 -4.54 -6.20
CA HIS A 49 -0.66 -4.54 -4.84
C HIS A 49 -0.10 -5.91 -4.43
N TYR A 50 -0.86 -6.98 -4.64
CA TYR A 50 -0.43 -8.34 -4.29
C TYR A 50 0.80 -8.78 -5.07
N GLU A 51 0.92 -8.43 -6.35
CA GLU A 51 2.10 -8.72 -7.17
C GLU A 51 3.35 -7.97 -6.64
N LEU A 52 3.19 -6.70 -6.26
CA LEU A 52 4.28 -5.86 -5.76
C LEU A 52 4.73 -6.21 -4.33
N MET A 53 3.82 -6.71 -3.49
CA MET A 53 4.14 -7.06 -2.10
C MET A 53 5.19 -8.17 -1.99
N GLN A 54 5.22 -9.08 -2.96
CA GLN A 54 6.25 -10.13 -3.10
C GLN A 54 7.66 -9.55 -3.25
N HIS A 55 7.75 -8.29 -3.67
CA HIS A 55 8.97 -7.56 -3.96
C HIS A 55 9.23 -6.41 -3.00
N GLY A 56 8.48 -6.34 -1.88
CA GLY A 56 8.70 -5.31 -0.86
C GLY A 56 8.15 -3.93 -1.22
N PHE A 57 7.14 -3.87 -2.12
CA PHE A 57 6.45 -2.64 -2.46
C PHE A 57 4.95 -2.74 -2.17
N ALA A 58 4.38 -1.70 -1.57
CA ALA A 58 2.95 -1.53 -1.44
C ALA A 58 2.45 -0.60 -2.54
N PHE A 59 1.37 -1.00 -3.20
CA PHE A 59 0.63 -0.14 -4.12
C PHE A 59 -0.74 0.18 -3.53
N VAL A 60 -1.00 1.45 -3.25
CA VAL A 60 -2.23 1.87 -2.55
C VAL A 60 -2.80 3.13 -3.21
N THR A 61 -4.05 3.45 -2.89
CA THR A 61 -4.76 4.60 -3.45
C THR A 61 -5.49 5.36 -2.35
N ASP A 62 -5.73 6.65 -2.56
CA ASP A 62 -6.65 7.43 -1.72
C ASP A 62 -8.12 7.03 -1.95
N THR A 63 -9.01 7.51 -1.07
CA THR A 63 -10.46 7.27 -1.15
C THR A 63 -11.07 7.81 -2.44
N GLY A 64 -10.52 8.90 -2.98
CA GLY A 64 -10.96 9.50 -4.25
C GLY A 64 -10.54 8.68 -5.48
N ARG A 65 -9.58 7.77 -5.32
CA ARG A 65 -8.92 7.01 -6.38
C ARG A 65 -8.31 7.90 -7.46
N GLU A 66 -7.88 9.10 -7.08
CA GLU A 66 -7.25 10.05 -8.02
C GLU A 66 -5.73 9.96 -7.96
N ASN A 67 -5.18 9.59 -6.80
CA ASN A 67 -3.76 9.38 -6.58
C ASN A 67 -3.47 7.98 -6.06
N TYR A 68 -2.41 7.41 -6.62
CA TYR A 68 -1.89 6.10 -6.30
C TYR A 68 -0.45 6.24 -5.83
N TYR A 69 -0.05 5.38 -4.91
CA TYR A 69 1.22 5.48 -4.23
C TYR A 69 1.92 4.13 -4.27
N LEU A 70 3.14 4.13 -4.80
CA LEU A 70 4.08 3.03 -4.71
C LEU A 70 5.04 3.31 -3.55
N LEU A 71 5.01 2.49 -2.51
CA LEU A 71 5.76 2.70 -1.28
C LEU A 71 6.68 1.51 -0.98
N PRO A 72 7.97 1.72 -0.67
CA PRO A 72 8.82 0.64 -0.19
C PRO A 72 8.37 0.19 1.22
N VAL A 73 8.19 -1.12 1.41
CA VAL A 73 7.73 -1.75 2.67
C VAL A 73 8.90 -2.37 3.45
N THR A 74 10.09 -2.36 2.87
CA THR A 74 11.30 -3.01 3.41
C THR A 74 11.80 -2.41 4.74
N LEU A 75 11.29 -1.25 5.16
CA LEU A 75 11.64 -0.58 6.41
C LEU A 75 10.54 -0.64 7.49
N THR A 76 9.60 -1.59 7.37
CA THR A 76 8.54 -1.75 8.37
C THR A 76 9.10 -2.23 9.72
N LYS A 77 8.69 -1.55 10.79
CA LYS A 77 8.96 -1.95 12.17
C LYS A 77 7.66 -2.40 12.82
N ASN A 78 7.76 -3.28 13.81
CA ASN A 78 6.58 -3.67 14.56
C ASN A 78 5.98 -2.43 15.28
N TRP A 79 4.67 -2.20 15.10
CA TRP A 79 4.01 -1.04 15.67
C TRP A 79 4.10 -1.02 17.21
N ARG A 80 4.02 -2.20 17.85
CA ARG A 80 4.03 -2.34 19.30
C ARG A 80 5.38 -1.99 19.87
N GLU A 81 6.47 -2.53 19.30
CA GLU A 81 7.83 -2.18 19.71
C GLU A 81 8.07 -0.67 19.62
N ARG A 82 7.45 0.01 18.64
CA ARG A 82 7.57 1.46 18.48
C ARG A 82 6.76 2.23 19.52
N LEU A 83 5.56 1.76 19.87
CA LEU A 83 4.70 2.42 20.84
C LEU A 83 5.09 2.13 22.29
N GLU A 84 5.50 0.90 22.62
CA GLU A 84 5.92 0.55 23.99
C GLU A 84 7.12 1.39 24.44
N TYR A 85 8.03 1.73 23.52
CA TYR A 85 9.17 2.61 23.83
C TYR A 85 8.77 4.06 24.17
N HIS A 86 7.68 4.57 23.60
CA HIS A 86 7.31 6.00 23.71
C HIS A 86 6.04 6.25 24.54
N PHE A 87 5.15 5.27 24.65
CA PHE A 87 3.77 5.42 25.12
C PHE A 87 3.34 4.28 26.05
N GLU A 88 4.29 3.63 26.75
CA GLU A 88 4.01 2.49 27.64
C GLU A 88 2.85 2.75 28.61
N LYS A 89 2.76 3.96 29.19
CA LYS A 89 1.70 4.35 30.11
C LYS A 89 0.34 4.58 29.44
N GLU A 90 0.32 4.89 28.15
CA GLU A 90 -0.89 5.24 27.40
C GLU A 90 -1.51 4.05 26.67
N LEU A 91 -0.71 3.03 26.34
CA LEU A 91 -1.15 1.81 25.64
C LEU A 91 -2.26 1.03 26.37
N PHE A 92 -2.36 1.16 27.69
CA PHE A 92 -3.34 0.45 28.52
C PHE A 92 -4.59 1.29 28.88
N CYS A 93 -4.70 2.53 28.39
CA CYS A 93 -5.77 3.45 28.83
C CYS A 93 -7.17 3.11 28.29
N ASN A 94 -7.26 2.30 27.24
CA ASN A 94 -8.53 1.98 26.58
C ASN A 94 -9.02 0.56 26.86
N ILE A 95 -8.35 -0.20 27.74
CA ILE A 95 -8.82 -1.52 28.15
C ILE A 95 -9.63 -1.34 29.44
N TYR A 96 -10.94 -1.15 29.30
CA TYR A 96 -11.84 -1.28 30.45
C TYR A 96 -11.80 -2.74 30.94
N PRO A 97 -11.60 -3.00 32.24
CA PRO A 97 -11.71 -4.35 32.76
C PRO A 97 -13.09 -4.88 32.43
N ILE A 98 -13.17 -6.01 31.72
CA ILE A 98 -14.42 -6.76 31.62
C ILE A 98 -14.70 -7.27 33.03
N GLU A 99 -15.62 -6.63 33.74
CA GLU A 99 -16.14 -7.18 34.99
C GLU A 99 -16.69 -8.57 34.68
N LYS A 100 -16.03 -9.62 35.15
CA LYS A 100 -16.64 -10.94 35.17
C LYS A 100 -17.77 -10.88 36.18
N SER A 101 -19.00 -10.82 35.70
CA SER A 101 -20.20 -10.98 36.52
C SER A 101 -20.08 -12.30 37.27
N GLY A 102 -19.93 -12.20 38.60
CA GLY A 102 -20.01 -13.33 39.54
C GLY A 102 -21.44 -13.67 39.88
#